data_AF-A0A9E0T131-F1
#
_entry.id   AF-A0A9E0T131-F1
#
_cell.length_a   1.000
_cell.length_b   1.000
_cell.length_c   1.000
_cell.angle_alpha   90.00
_cell.angle_beta   90.00
_cell.angle_gamma   90.00
#
_symmetry.space_group_name_H-M   'P 1'
#
loop_
_entity.id
_entity.type
_entity.pdbx_description
1 polymer ?
#
loop_
_entity_poly.entity_id
_entity_poly.type
_entity_poly.pdbx_seq_one_letter_code
_entity_poly.pdbx_strand_id
1 'polypeptide(L)'
;MEYSMSPIPSLNRRGFLVRSGHVTLSAAAIALLGRAPVASAQSATATASDVNILNVALGLEHEAINAYQLGAGSGLLQKPVLAVAVSFQSQHKAHRDAVAATIRKMGGTAVAEKSLAQYAASLNADGLKNQTDVLMLARRLELGATNAYLGVIPAFKDNHLGQVAARLAADETMHFTVLTQALGQMLPAGALSFGA
;
A
#
# COMPACT_ATOMS: atom_id res chain seq x y z
N MET A 1 -42.30 -4.71 -36.11
CA MET A 1 -40.99 -5.35 -35.86
C MET A 1 -40.55 -4.88 -34.48
N GLU A 2 -40.95 -5.59 -33.42
CA GLU A 2 -40.61 -5.25 -32.03
C GLU A 2 -39.20 -5.76 -31.70
N TYR A 3 -38.35 -4.91 -31.15
CA TYR A 3 -37.02 -5.29 -30.69
C TYR A 3 -37.10 -5.63 -29.19
N SER A 4 -37.01 -6.93 -28.89
CA SER A 4 -36.96 -7.44 -27.52
C SER A 4 -35.53 -7.30 -26.97
N MET A 5 -35.32 -6.42 -25.99
CA MET A 5 -34.05 -6.29 -25.27
C MET A 5 -33.92 -7.43 -24.25
N SER A 6 -32.94 -8.31 -24.45
CA SER A 6 -32.55 -9.29 -23.43
C SER A 6 -31.89 -8.59 -22.23
N PRO A 7 -32.16 -9.03 -20.99
CA PRO A 7 -31.53 -8.44 -19.81
C PRO A 7 -30.04 -8.79 -19.72
N ILE A 8 -29.23 -7.78 -19.36
CA ILE A 8 -27.79 -7.90 -19.11
C ILE A 8 -27.59 -8.79 -17.86
N PRO A 9 -26.72 -9.81 -17.89
CA PRO A 9 -26.45 -10.63 -16.72
C PRO A 9 -25.84 -9.79 -15.59
N SER A 10 -26.46 -9.87 -14.41
CA SER A 10 -25.96 -9.23 -13.19
C SER A 10 -24.66 -9.89 -12.74
N LEU A 11 -23.55 -9.18 -12.90
CA LEU A 11 -22.27 -9.59 -12.34
C LEU A 11 -22.33 -9.50 -10.81
N ASN A 12 -22.47 -10.66 -10.19
CA ASN A 12 -22.50 -10.82 -8.75
C ASN A 12 -21.11 -10.48 -8.17
N ARG A 13 -21.00 -9.39 -7.40
CA ARG A 13 -19.72 -8.87 -6.83
C ARG A 13 -18.92 -9.90 -6.03
N ARG A 14 -19.56 -10.98 -5.58
CA ARG A 14 -18.94 -12.06 -4.79
C ARG A 14 -18.12 -13.06 -5.62
N GLY A 15 -18.22 -13.06 -6.95
CA GLY A 15 -17.53 -14.01 -7.82
C GLY A 15 -16.13 -13.59 -8.30
N PHE A 16 -15.76 -12.32 -8.14
CA PHE A 16 -14.53 -11.80 -8.74
C PHE A 16 -13.27 -12.07 -7.90
N LEU A 17 -13.41 -12.33 -6.60
CA LEU A 17 -12.28 -12.55 -5.69
C LEU A 17 -11.68 -13.97 -5.77
N VAL A 18 -12.32 -14.90 -6.48
CA VAL A 18 -11.91 -16.33 -6.46
C VAL A 18 -11.04 -16.71 -7.66
N ARG A 19 -10.93 -15.87 -8.70
CA ARG A 19 -10.30 -16.30 -9.98
C ARG A 19 -8.91 -15.72 -10.27
N SER A 20 -8.35 -14.90 -9.40
CA SER A 20 -6.99 -14.36 -9.54
C SER A 20 -6.08 -15.00 -8.49
N GLY A 21 -5.46 -16.12 -8.86
CA GLY A 21 -4.52 -16.82 -8.00
C GLY A 21 -3.34 -15.92 -7.58
N HIS A 22 -2.99 -16.01 -6.29
CA HIS A 22 -1.74 -15.56 -5.68
C HIS A 22 -1.44 -14.04 -5.64
N VAL A 23 -2.42 -13.21 -5.29
CA VAL A 23 -2.08 -11.93 -4.63
C VAL A 23 -2.05 -12.19 -3.12
N THR A 24 -0.89 -12.49 -2.56
CA THR A 24 -0.70 -12.42 -1.10
C THR A 24 -0.69 -10.95 -0.72
N LEU A 25 -1.87 -10.43 -0.39
CA LEU A 25 -2.00 -9.16 0.31
C LEU A 25 -1.18 -9.27 1.61
N SER A 26 -0.37 -8.26 1.91
CA SER A 26 0.29 -8.20 3.22
C SER A 26 -0.79 -8.23 4.30
N ALA A 27 -0.49 -8.84 5.45
CA ALA A 27 -1.47 -9.01 6.53
C ALA A 27 -2.09 -7.66 6.98
N ALA A 28 -1.38 -6.55 6.74
CA ALA A 28 -1.83 -5.19 6.99
C ALA A 28 -3.02 -4.78 6.07
N ALA A 29 -3.00 -5.15 4.79
CA ALA A 29 -4.04 -4.77 3.82
C ALA A 29 -5.39 -5.46 4.07
N ILE A 30 -5.41 -6.65 4.67
CA ILE A 30 -6.64 -7.41 4.99
C ILE A 30 -7.47 -6.69 6.08
N ALA A 31 -6.83 -5.94 6.99
CA ALA A 31 -7.50 -5.26 8.10
C ALA A 31 -8.41 -4.09 7.67
N LEU A 32 -8.26 -3.58 6.43
CA LEU A 32 -8.97 -2.41 5.94
C LEU A 32 -10.39 -2.69 5.41
N LEU A 33 -10.80 -3.96 5.32
CA LEU A 33 -12.04 -4.38 4.62
C LEU A 33 -13.30 -4.50 5.50
N GLY A 34 -13.30 -4.01 6.73
CA GLY A 34 -14.49 -4.08 7.59
C GLY A 34 -14.91 -2.72 8.13
N ARG A 35 -16.19 -2.35 7.99
CA ARG A 35 -17.07 -1.88 9.10
C ARG A 35 -18.50 -1.46 8.69
N ALA A 36 -19.44 -1.65 9.63
CA ALA A 36 -20.80 -1.10 9.71
C ALA A 36 -20.96 -0.23 10.99
N PRO A 37 -21.97 0.69 11.10
CA PRO A 37 -21.95 1.77 12.10
C PRO A 37 -22.95 1.63 13.27
N VAL A 38 -22.63 2.18 14.46
CA VAL A 38 -23.58 2.56 15.54
C VAL A 38 -23.09 3.82 16.30
N ALA A 39 -24.07 4.69 16.63
CA ALA A 39 -24.10 6.04 17.24
C ALA A 39 -23.84 6.26 18.78
N SER A 40 -22.92 7.16 19.18
CA SER A 40 -22.89 8.02 20.41
C SER A 40 -21.83 7.80 21.51
N ALA A 41 -20.96 6.79 21.40
CA ALA A 41 -19.59 6.80 21.98
C ALA A 41 -18.56 7.29 20.94
N GLN A 42 -19.03 8.12 20.01
CA GLN A 42 -18.55 8.16 18.62
C GLN A 42 -17.17 8.80 18.46
N SER A 43 -16.82 9.81 19.26
CA SER A 43 -15.62 10.61 19.02
C SER A 43 -14.35 9.85 19.42
N ALA A 44 -14.29 9.31 20.63
CA ALA A 44 -13.16 8.49 21.07
C ALA A 44 -13.04 7.19 20.26
N THR A 45 -14.17 6.59 19.87
CA THR A 45 -14.18 5.38 19.03
C THR A 45 -13.80 5.66 17.57
N ALA A 46 -14.14 6.83 17.02
CA ALA A 46 -13.69 7.28 15.71
C ALA A 46 -12.18 7.55 15.71
N THR A 47 -11.67 8.29 16.72
CA THR A 47 -10.21 8.50 16.88
C THR A 47 -9.47 7.18 17.02
N ALA A 48 -9.98 6.22 17.79
CA ALA A 48 -9.39 4.89 17.90
C ALA A 48 -9.41 4.12 16.56
N SER A 49 -10.48 4.26 15.76
CA SER A 49 -10.56 3.66 14.43
C SER A 49 -9.54 4.27 13.47
N ASP A 50 -9.42 5.59 13.45
CA ASP A 50 -8.45 6.30 12.60
C ASP A 50 -7.00 5.98 13.01
N VAL A 51 -6.71 5.89 14.32
CA VAL A 51 -5.40 5.45 14.83
C VAL A 51 -5.07 4.03 14.39
N ASN A 52 -6.05 3.11 14.37
CA ASN A 52 -5.83 1.75 13.88
C ASN A 52 -5.52 1.72 12.39
N ILE A 53 -6.24 2.51 11.59
CA ILE A 53 -5.98 2.66 10.15
C ILE A 53 -4.57 3.22 9.91
N LEU A 54 -4.19 4.26 10.64
CA LEU A 54 -2.85 4.85 10.52
C LEU A 54 -1.75 3.88 10.97
N ASN A 55 -2.00 3.02 11.96
CA ASN A 55 -1.03 2.00 12.37
C ASN A 55 -0.86 0.90 11.31
N VAL A 56 -1.90 0.56 10.56
CA VAL A 56 -1.79 -0.29 9.38
C VAL A 56 -0.89 0.36 8.33
N ALA A 57 -1.11 1.64 8.02
CA ALA A 57 -0.26 2.41 7.11
C ALA A 57 1.19 2.51 7.59
N LEU A 58 1.41 2.78 8.88
CA LEU A 58 2.75 2.83 9.47
C LEU A 58 3.49 1.49 9.32
N GLY A 59 2.76 0.37 9.45
CA GLY A 59 3.32 -0.96 9.21
C GLY A 59 3.77 -1.17 7.75
N LEU A 60 3.02 -0.63 6.77
CA LEU A 60 3.39 -0.66 5.35
C LEU A 60 4.64 0.18 5.09
N GLU A 61 4.76 1.36 5.69
CA GLU A 61 5.97 2.17 5.54
C GLU A 61 7.21 1.49 6.12
N HIS A 62 7.08 0.85 7.29
CA HIS A 62 8.18 0.05 7.83
C HIS A 62 8.56 -1.11 6.89
N GLU A 63 7.58 -1.80 6.30
CA GLU A 63 7.82 -2.87 5.32
C GLU A 63 8.54 -2.35 4.08
N ALA A 64 8.11 -1.21 3.52
CA ALA A 64 8.73 -0.59 2.34
C ALA A 64 10.17 -0.15 2.62
N ILE A 65 10.43 0.55 3.74
CA ILE A 65 11.79 0.97 4.14
C ILE A 65 12.74 -0.22 4.18
N ASN A 66 12.29 -1.34 4.75
CA ASN A 66 13.08 -2.55 4.90
C ASN A 66 13.22 -3.31 3.58
N ALA A 67 12.20 -3.34 2.73
CA ALA A 67 12.30 -3.91 1.38
C ALA A 67 13.38 -3.18 0.55
N TYR A 68 13.38 -1.84 0.59
CA TYR A 68 14.41 -1.03 -0.06
C TYR A 68 15.78 -1.23 0.60
N GLN A 69 15.86 -1.38 1.93
CA GLN A 69 17.13 -1.66 2.61
C GLN A 69 17.73 -2.99 2.15
N LEU A 70 16.90 -4.03 2.06
CA LEU A 70 17.29 -5.36 1.59
C LEU A 70 17.74 -5.31 0.12
N GLY A 71 16.95 -4.66 -0.73
CA GLY A 71 17.28 -4.48 -2.15
C GLY A 71 18.60 -3.73 -2.35
N ALA A 72 18.78 -2.59 -1.68
CA ALA A 72 19.99 -1.78 -1.77
C ALA A 72 21.24 -2.49 -1.20
N GLY A 73 21.07 -3.25 -0.11
CA GLY A 73 22.15 -3.99 0.53
C GLY A 73 22.52 -5.31 -0.15
N SER A 74 21.68 -5.81 -1.06
CA SER A 74 21.87 -7.12 -1.71
C SER A 74 23.04 -7.19 -2.70
N GLY A 75 23.51 -6.05 -3.20
CA GLY A 75 24.48 -5.99 -4.30
C GLY A 75 23.89 -6.34 -5.68
N LEU A 76 22.58 -6.58 -5.78
CA LEU A 76 21.91 -6.97 -7.04
C LEU A 76 21.56 -5.77 -7.94
N LEU A 77 21.51 -4.56 -7.39
CA LEU A 77 21.09 -3.35 -8.12
C LEU A 77 22.27 -2.69 -8.84
N GLN A 78 22.08 -2.34 -10.11
CA GLN A 78 22.99 -1.49 -10.86
C GLN A 78 22.99 -0.07 -10.27
N LYS A 79 24.11 0.65 -10.35
CA LYS A 79 24.30 1.97 -9.71
C LYS A 79 23.15 2.97 -9.95
N PRO A 80 22.63 3.17 -11.18
CA PRO A 80 21.54 4.10 -11.39
C PRO A 80 20.24 3.69 -10.68
N VAL A 81 19.94 2.39 -10.67
CA VAL A 81 18.76 1.83 -10.00
C VAL A 81 18.91 1.88 -8.48
N LEU A 82 20.12 1.62 -7.96
CA LEU A 82 20.44 1.75 -6.55
C LEU A 82 20.21 3.18 -6.04
N ALA A 83 20.60 4.20 -6.82
CA ALA A 83 20.38 5.59 -6.45
C ALA A 83 18.89 5.93 -6.30
N VAL A 84 18.04 5.43 -7.22
CA VAL A 84 16.58 5.58 -7.13
C VAL A 84 16.03 4.83 -5.92
N ALA A 85 16.46 3.59 -5.68
CA ALA A 85 16.05 2.80 -4.52
C ALA A 85 16.37 3.49 -3.19
N VAL A 86 17.55 4.10 -3.05
CA VAL A 86 17.93 4.88 -1.86
C VAL A 86 17.04 6.14 -1.71
N SER A 87 16.71 6.80 -2.82
CA SER A 87 15.79 7.95 -2.81
C SER A 87 14.39 7.56 -2.33
N PHE A 88 13.83 6.48 -2.87
CA PHE A 88 12.50 5.98 -2.44
C PHE A 88 12.52 5.52 -0.98
N GLN A 89 13.58 4.83 -0.54
CA GLN A 89 13.75 4.53 0.89
C GLN A 89 13.72 5.79 1.77
N SER A 90 14.34 6.88 1.33
CA SER A 90 14.31 8.15 2.05
C SER A 90 12.91 8.76 2.10
N GLN A 91 12.13 8.61 1.03
CA GLN A 91 10.74 9.10 0.97
C GLN A 91 9.85 8.29 1.92
N HIS A 92 9.95 6.96 1.94
CA HIS A 92 9.22 6.14 2.92
C HIS A 92 9.60 6.45 4.36
N LYS A 93 10.88 6.77 4.66
CA LYS A 93 11.27 7.23 5.99
C LYS A 93 10.53 8.51 6.39
N ALA A 94 10.38 9.46 5.46
CA ALA A 94 9.60 10.67 5.68
C ALA A 94 8.10 10.38 5.84
N HIS A 95 7.54 9.44 5.06
CA HIS A 95 6.16 8.99 5.18
C HIS A 95 5.91 8.37 6.56
N ARG A 96 6.74 7.39 6.96
CA ARG A 96 6.77 6.74 8.28
C ARG A 96 6.80 7.75 9.41
N ASP A 97 7.67 8.75 9.32
CA ASP A 97 7.79 9.80 10.34
C ASP A 97 6.52 10.66 10.44
N ALA A 98 5.93 11.05 9.29
CA ALA A 98 4.69 11.81 9.25
C ALA A 98 3.48 11.02 9.81
N VAL A 99 3.35 9.75 9.44
CA VAL A 99 2.28 8.86 9.94
C VAL A 99 2.44 8.63 11.45
N ALA A 100 3.65 8.32 11.92
CA ALA A 100 3.92 8.11 13.33
C ALA A 100 3.68 9.37 14.18
N ALA A 101 4.06 10.56 13.67
CA ALA A 101 3.75 11.83 14.33
C ALA A 101 2.24 12.08 14.42
N THR A 102 1.49 11.74 13.36
CA THR A 102 0.03 11.88 13.33
C THR A 102 -0.64 10.96 14.36
N ILE A 103 -0.24 9.69 14.43
CA ILE A 103 -0.73 8.75 15.45
C ILE A 103 -0.52 9.29 16.87
N ARG A 104 0.69 9.78 17.18
CA ARG A 104 1.01 10.34 18.50
C ARG A 104 0.18 11.59 18.82
N LYS A 105 -0.01 12.47 17.83
CA LYS A 105 -0.85 13.68 17.98
C LYS A 105 -2.32 13.34 18.31
N MET A 106 -2.80 12.19 17.84
CA MET A 106 -4.13 11.67 18.14
C MET A 106 -4.21 10.91 19.48
N GLY A 107 -3.12 10.88 20.27
CA GLY A 107 -3.04 10.14 21.52
C GLY A 107 -2.86 8.63 21.34
N GLY A 108 -2.62 8.17 20.12
CA GLY A 108 -2.36 6.77 19.80
C GLY A 108 -0.91 6.35 20.04
N THR A 109 -0.68 5.04 20.14
CA THR A 109 0.66 4.46 20.14
C THR A 109 1.02 4.01 18.74
N ALA A 110 2.16 4.49 18.24
CA ALA A 110 2.70 4.10 16.93
C ALA A 110 3.26 2.68 16.99
N VAL A 111 2.90 1.83 16.02
CA VAL A 111 3.37 0.45 15.94
C VAL A 111 4.88 0.43 15.71
N ALA A 112 5.55 -0.44 16.48
CA ALA A 112 6.99 -0.62 16.39
C ALA A 112 7.38 -1.31 15.08
N GLU A 113 8.51 -0.90 14.53
CA GLU A 113 9.18 -1.57 13.43
C GLU A 113 9.64 -2.97 13.86
N LYS A 114 9.54 -3.95 12.96
CA LYS A 114 10.09 -5.30 13.18
C LYS A 114 11.59 -5.32 12.87
N SER A 115 12.29 -6.38 13.24
CA SER A 115 13.69 -6.54 12.83
C SER A 115 13.81 -6.74 11.31
N LEU A 116 14.94 -6.33 10.73
CA LEU A 116 15.27 -6.55 9.32
C LEU A 116 15.17 -8.04 8.93
N ALA A 117 15.55 -8.96 9.81
CA ALA A 117 15.45 -10.40 9.59
C ALA A 117 13.98 -10.88 9.46
N GLN A 118 13.07 -10.31 10.25
CA GLN A 118 11.64 -10.62 10.13
C GLN A 118 11.06 -10.11 8.80
N TYR A 119 11.48 -8.93 8.34
CA TYR A 119 11.10 -8.43 7.02
C TYR A 119 11.72 -9.24 5.88
N ALA A 120 12.99 -9.63 6.00
CA ALA A 120 13.63 -10.50 5.02
C ALA A 120 12.88 -11.82 4.84
N ALA A 121 12.48 -12.45 5.95
CA ALA A 121 11.66 -13.65 5.94
C ALA A 121 10.27 -13.41 5.33
N SER A 122 9.55 -12.36 5.75
CA SER A 122 8.18 -12.09 5.26
C SER A 122 8.13 -11.69 3.79
N LEU A 123 9.19 -11.04 3.29
CA LEU A 123 9.33 -10.61 1.90
C LEU A 123 9.99 -11.66 1.01
N ASN A 124 10.41 -12.80 1.58
CA ASN A 124 11.17 -13.83 0.89
C ASN A 124 12.43 -13.27 0.21
N ALA A 125 13.18 -12.45 0.93
CA ALA A 125 14.35 -11.74 0.41
C ALA A 125 15.48 -12.68 -0.05
N ASP A 126 15.62 -13.84 0.60
CA ASP A 126 16.60 -14.88 0.20
C ASP A 126 16.30 -15.47 -1.19
N GLY A 127 15.08 -15.27 -1.69
CA GLY A 127 14.67 -15.69 -3.03
C GLY A 127 15.07 -14.73 -4.15
N LEU A 128 15.57 -13.53 -3.84
CA LEU A 128 15.92 -12.50 -4.83
C LEU A 128 17.30 -12.82 -5.45
N LYS A 129 17.36 -13.01 -6.78
CA LYS A 129 18.58 -13.46 -7.47
C LYS A 129 19.21 -12.39 -8.36
N ASN A 130 18.44 -11.39 -8.74
CA ASN A 130 18.85 -10.37 -9.70
C ASN A 130 18.06 -9.06 -9.48
N GLN A 131 18.46 -8.00 -10.18
CA GLN A 131 17.79 -6.70 -10.14
C GLN A 131 16.29 -6.78 -10.46
N THR A 132 15.89 -7.60 -11.44
CA THR A 132 14.50 -7.74 -11.84
C THR A 132 13.66 -8.26 -10.68
N ASP A 133 14.16 -9.23 -9.91
CA ASP A 133 13.44 -9.76 -8.74
C ASP A 133 13.24 -8.66 -7.68
N VAL A 134 14.27 -7.86 -7.41
CA VAL A 134 14.21 -6.73 -6.46
C VAL A 134 13.19 -5.68 -6.93
N LEU A 135 13.23 -5.31 -8.20
CA LEU A 135 12.30 -4.33 -8.78
C LEU A 135 10.86 -4.83 -8.80
N MET A 136 10.64 -6.12 -9.08
CA MET A 136 9.31 -6.74 -9.02
C MET A 136 8.75 -6.78 -7.60
N LEU A 137 9.59 -7.07 -6.60
CA LEU A 137 9.21 -6.98 -5.19
C LEU A 137 8.80 -5.56 -4.82
N ALA A 138 9.65 -4.56 -5.09
CA ALA A 138 9.37 -3.16 -4.80
C ALA A 138 8.08 -2.71 -5.49
N ARG A 139 7.94 -2.95 -6.80
CA ARG A 139 6.74 -2.56 -7.57
C ARG A 139 5.46 -3.13 -6.99
N ARG A 140 5.49 -4.37 -6.49
CA ARG A 140 4.33 -5.00 -5.85
C ARG A 140 3.96 -4.30 -4.55
N LEU A 141 4.95 -3.92 -3.75
CA LEU A 141 4.72 -3.19 -2.50
C LEU A 141 4.12 -1.80 -2.79
N GLU A 142 4.65 -1.05 -3.77
CA GLU A 142 4.09 0.29 -4.09
C GLU A 142 2.67 0.23 -4.62
N LEU A 143 2.35 -0.78 -5.42
CA LEU A 143 0.97 -1.01 -5.86
C LEU A 143 0.06 -1.31 -4.67
N GLY A 144 0.54 -2.12 -3.72
CA GLY A 144 -0.18 -2.42 -2.48
C GLY A 144 -0.40 -1.18 -1.63
N ALA A 145 0.65 -0.37 -1.40
CA ALA A 145 0.62 0.85 -0.61
C ALA A 145 -0.30 1.90 -1.26
N THR A 146 -0.20 2.11 -2.57
CA THR A 146 -1.08 3.01 -3.33
C THR A 146 -2.56 2.67 -3.10
N ASN A 147 -2.93 1.39 -3.27
CA ASN A 147 -4.31 0.96 -3.10
C ASN A 147 -4.77 1.01 -1.64
N ALA A 148 -3.88 0.70 -0.69
CA ALA A 148 -4.18 0.81 0.73
C ALA A 148 -4.48 2.27 1.12
N TYR A 149 -3.65 3.22 0.69
CA TYR A 149 -3.85 4.64 0.98
C TYR A 149 -5.12 5.19 0.34
N LEU A 150 -5.40 4.87 -0.92
CA LEU A 150 -6.64 5.29 -1.56
C LEU A 150 -7.88 4.67 -0.90
N GLY A 151 -7.81 3.39 -0.53
CA GLY A 151 -8.93 2.66 0.07
C GLY A 151 -9.35 3.17 1.45
N VAL A 152 -8.46 3.83 2.19
CA VAL A 152 -8.76 4.37 3.54
C VAL A 152 -9.32 5.78 3.54
N ILE A 153 -9.16 6.54 2.44
CA ILE A 153 -9.64 7.92 2.35
C ILE A 153 -11.12 8.05 2.76
N PRO A 154 -12.06 7.18 2.30
CA PRO A 154 -13.47 7.28 2.69
C PRO A 154 -13.75 6.98 4.17
N ALA A 155 -12.83 6.30 4.87
CA ALA A 155 -13.00 5.93 6.26
C ALA A 155 -12.68 7.09 7.22
N PHE A 156 -11.78 8.00 6.84
CA PHE A 156 -11.42 9.14 7.66
C PHE A 156 -12.57 10.14 7.81
N LYS A 157 -12.80 10.60 9.05
CA LYS A 157 -13.73 11.70 9.33
C LYS A 157 -13.05 13.06 9.30
N ASP A 158 -11.74 13.09 9.50
CA ASP A 158 -10.92 14.28 9.36
C ASP A 158 -10.40 14.40 7.92
N ASN A 159 -10.81 15.47 7.23
CA ASN A 159 -10.36 15.78 5.87
C ASN A 159 -8.84 15.94 5.78
N HIS A 160 -8.18 16.36 6.86
CA HIS A 160 -6.72 16.46 6.90
C HIS A 160 -6.07 15.07 6.81
N LEU A 161 -6.62 14.06 7.49
CA LEU A 161 -6.14 12.67 7.37
C LEU A 161 -6.36 12.14 5.96
N GLY A 162 -7.52 12.42 5.36
CA GLY A 162 -7.79 12.11 3.95
C GLY A 162 -6.79 12.77 3.00
N GLN A 163 -6.43 14.04 3.23
CA GLN A 163 -5.43 14.75 2.44
C GLN A 163 -4.02 14.15 2.60
N VAL A 164 -3.63 13.75 3.81
CA VAL A 164 -2.35 13.07 4.06
C VAL A 164 -2.31 11.73 3.32
N ALA A 165 -3.35 10.91 3.43
CA ALA A 165 -3.45 9.64 2.71
C ALA A 165 -3.41 9.82 1.18
N ALA A 166 -4.09 10.85 0.65
CA ALA A 166 -4.06 11.15 -0.77
C ALA A 166 -2.67 11.55 -1.27
N ARG A 167 -1.91 12.32 -0.48
CA ARG A 167 -0.52 12.70 -0.81
C ARG A 167 0.40 11.48 -0.80
N LEU A 168 0.28 10.62 0.21
CA LEU A 168 1.00 9.35 0.27
C LEU A 168 0.69 8.49 -0.96
N ALA A 169 -0.59 8.26 -1.27
CA ALA A 169 -1.01 7.52 -2.46
C ALA A 169 -0.41 8.08 -3.77
N ALA A 170 -0.28 9.40 -3.88
CA ALA A 170 0.33 10.02 -5.06
C ALA A 170 1.84 9.72 -5.17
N ASP A 171 2.57 9.77 -4.05
CA ASP A 171 4.00 9.42 -4.01
C ASP A 171 4.21 7.92 -4.30
N GLU A 172 3.39 7.05 -3.70
CA GLU A 172 3.44 5.60 -3.97
C GLU A 172 3.11 5.27 -5.44
N THR A 173 2.18 6.00 -6.05
CA THR A 173 1.86 5.87 -7.48
C THR A 173 3.07 6.27 -8.34
N MET A 174 3.81 7.30 -7.93
CA MET A 174 5.03 7.74 -8.61
C MET A 174 6.11 6.66 -8.51
N HIS A 175 6.33 6.06 -7.33
CA HIS A 175 7.28 4.94 -7.16
C HIS A 175 6.90 3.76 -8.04
N PHE A 176 5.64 3.33 -7.98
CA PHE A 176 5.10 2.26 -8.81
C PHE A 176 5.35 2.51 -10.30
N THR A 177 5.12 3.75 -10.76
CA THR A 177 5.29 4.14 -12.16
C THR A 177 6.75 4.04 -12.59
N VAL A 178 7.68 4.58 -11.78
CA VAL A 178 9.12 4.52 -12.06
C VAL A 178 9.62 3.08 -12.10
N LEU A 179 9.21 2.24 -11.15
CA LEU A 179 9.60 0.83 -11.11
C LEU A 179 9.04 0.04 -12.28
N THR A 180 7.79 0.30 -12.68
CA THR A 180 7.17 -0.32 -13.86
C THR A 180 7.96 -0.01 -15.12
N GLN A 181 8.39 1.24 -15.28
CA GLN A 181 9.22 1.64 -16.42
C GLN A 181 10.64 1.04 -16.35
N ALA A 182 11.25 0.98 -15.18
CA ALA A 182 12.56 0.34 -14.99
C ALA A 182 12.54 -1.16 -15.32
N LEU A 183 11.37 -1.81 -15.18
CA LEU A 183 11.13 -3.20 -15.57
C LEU A 183 10.80 -3.38 -17.06
N GLY A 184 10.69 -2.30 -17.84
CA GLY A 184 10.23 -2.35 -19.23
C GLY A 184 8.78 -2.82 -19.38
N GLN A 185 7.98 -2.69 -18.33
CA GLN A 185 6.58 -3.10 -18.31
C GLN A 185 5.66 -1.96 -18.73
N MET A 186 4.50 -2.30 -19.30
CA MET A 186 3.49 -1.31 -19.64
C MET A 186 2.76 -0.82 -18.38
N LEU A 187 2.51 0.48 -18.32
CA LEU A 187 1.58 1.06 -17.35
C LEU A 187 0.15 0.56 -17.63
N PRO A 188 -0.75 0.57 -16.61
CA PRO A 188 -2.15 0.22 -16.82
C PRO A 188 -2.77 1.01 -17.98
N ALA A 189 -3.38 0.32 -18.93
CA ALA A 189 -3.99 0.94 -20.12
C ALA A 189 -5.35 1.59 -19.82
N GLY A 190 -6.06 1.13 -18.79
CA GLY A 190 -7.36 1.65 -18.38
C GLY A 190 -7.24 2.77 -17.35
N ALA A 191 -8.16 3.73 -17.40
CA ALA A 191 -8.30 4.77 -16.38
C ALA A 191 -8.79 4.20 -15.04
N LEU A 192 -8.71 5.00 -13.97
CA LEU A 192 -9.05 4.59 -12.60
C LEU A 192 -8.26 3.36 -12.16
N SER A 193 -6.96 3.36 -12.45
CA SER A 193 -6.07 2.20 -12.32
C SER A 193 -5.75 1.80 -10.87
N PHE A 194 -6.11 2.65 -9.90
CA PHE A 194 -5.80 2.48 -8.48
C PHE A 194 -7.03 2.80 -7.61
N GLY A 195 -7.09 2.21 -6.42
CA GLY A 195 -8.11 2.50 -5.40
C GLY A 195 -9.48 1.88 -5.65
N ALA A 196 -9.55 0.81 -6.46
CA ALA A 196 -10.79 0.07 -6.76
C ALA A 196 -11.20 -0.90 -5.64
#